data_AF-A0A537NQQ2-F1
#
_entry.id   AF-A0A537NQQ2-F1
#
_cell.length_a   1.000
_cell.length_b   1.000
_cell.length_c   1.000
_cell.angle_alpha   90.00
_cell.angle_beta   90.00
_cell.angle_gamma   90.00
#
_symmetry.space_group_name_H-M   'P 1'
#
loop_
_entity.id
_entity.type
_entity.pdbx_description
1 polymer ?
#
loop_
_entity_poly.entity_id
_entity_poly.type
_entity_poly.pdbx_seq_one_letter_code
_entity_poly.pdbx_strand_id
1 'polypeptide(L)'
;MHHLEPRSLRLLAKASRVMKALPVAGIDVLGHYAGAMIAPYDFSGIRLTTPNQGFSGEETISVNGMDLVLQEVGPAHTPGDAIVYLPSENVLYAGDIGPVANIMAGLGKVLALDADYIVPGHGPIATRVDVELQVSYWDTIQEELHWRCRQGMSPLRAATDLLLSPAFRSSPFAKWDSPERLLRNAQALYQEWGHRPLPLPENLAKLNTLRQQGILALMQPDATPRCMHRR
;
A
#
# COMPACT_ATOMS: atom_id res chain seq x y z
N MET A 1 7.42 11.72 -13.41
CA MET A 1 6.57 10.57 -13.05
C MET A 1 6.50 9.62 -14.24
N HIS A 2 6.87 8.35 -14.09
CA HIS A 2 6.57 7.35 -15.11
C HIS A 2 5.09 6.97 -14.98
N HIS A 3 4.24 7.45 -15.88
CA HIS A 3 2.82 7.13 -15.85
C HIS A 3 2.61 5.68 -16.26
N LEU A 4 1.83 4.93 -15.47
CA LEU A 4 1.30 3.64 -15.91
C LEU A 4 0.20 3.90 -16.93
N GLU A 5 0.50 3.66 -18.20
CA GLU A 5 -0.47 3.82 -19.27
C GLU A 5 -1.64 2.82 -19.12
N PRO A 6 -2.91 3.23 -19.33
CA PRO A 6 -4.06 2.33 -19.30
C PRO A 6 -3.92 1.11 -20.25
N ARG A 7 -3.15 1.27 -21.33
CA ARG A 7 -2.79 0.17 -22.25
C ARG A 7 -1.97 -0.91 -21.57
N SER A 8 -1.04 -0.53 -20.70
CA SER A 8 -0.18 -1.47 -19.96
C SER A 8 -0.98 -2.31 -18.97
N LEU A 9 -1.98 -1.72 -18.30
CA LEU A 9 -2.86 -2.45 -17.38
C LEU A 9 -3.76 -3.46 -18.11
N ARG A 10 -4.27 -3.10 -19.29
CA ARG A 10 -4.98 -4.06 -20.16
C ARG A 10 -4.09 -5.20 -20.64
N LEU A 11 -2.82 -4.93 -20.96
CA LEU A 11 -1.85 -5.97 -21.32
C LEU A 11 -1.59 -6.90 -20.13
N LEU A 12 -1.42 -6.35 -18.93
CA LEU A 12 -1.23 -7.13 -17.71
C LEU A 12 -2.45 -8.02 -17.41
N ALA A 13 -3.68 -7.54 -17.61
CA ALA A 13 -4.88 -8.36 -17.48
C ALA A 13 -4.89 -9.55 -18.44
N LYS A 14 -4.53 -9.34 -19.71
CA LYS A 14 -4.43 -10.42 -20.71
C LYS A 14 -3.32 -11.41 -20.36
N ALA A 15 -2.14 -10.90 -20.01
CA ALA A 15 -1.00 -11.72 -19.61
C ALA A 15 -1.32 -12.56 -18.37
N SER A 16 -2.04 -12.02 -17.40
CA SER A 16 -2.45 -12.72 -16.18
C SER A 16 -3.29 -13.96 -16.46
N ARG A 17 -4.16 -13.93 -17.49
CA ARG A 17 -4.94 -15.10 -17.91
C ARG A 17 -4.06 -16.22 -18.46
N VAL A 18 -3.05 -15.87 -19.26
CA VAL A 18 -2.07 -16.84 -19.80
C VAL A 18 -1.23 -17.42 -18.66
N MET A 19 -0.70 -16.56 -17.78
CA MET A 19 0.10 -16.97 -16.63
C MET A 19 -0.66 -17.92 -15.70
N LYS A 20 -1.96 -17.68 -15.47
CA LYS A 20 -2.82 -18.56 -14.63
C LYS A 20 -2.85 -20.01 -15.13
N ALA A 21 -2.61 -20.26 -16.41
CA ALA A 21 -2.59 -21.60 -17.00
C ALA A 21 -1.21 -22.29 -16.98
N LEU A 22 -0.17 -21.65 -16.43
CA LEU A 22 1.21 -22.15 -16.43
C LEU A 22 1.65 -22.53 -15.00
N PRO A 23 1.46 -23.79 -14.56
CA PRO A 23 1.78 -24.24 -13.19
C PRO A 23 3.29 -24.51 -13.01
N VAL A 24 4.13 -23.52 -13.31
CA VAL A 24 5.59 -23.62 -13.22
C VAL A 24 6.11 -22.48 -12.37
N ALA A 25 6.94 -22.78 -11.37
CA ALA A 25 7.62 -21.80 -10.51
C ALA A 25 6.72 -20.73 -9.85
N GLY A 26 5.41 -21.00 -9.71
CA GLY A 26 4.42 -20.07 -9.16
C GLY A 26 3.93 -19.00 -10.14
N ILE A 27 4.15 -19.16 -11.45
CA ILE A 27 3.63 -18.25 -12.49
C ILE A 27 2.09 -18.25 -12.51
N ASP A 28 1.47 -19.40 -12.29
CA ASP A 28 0.04 -19.55 -12.06
C ASP A 28 -0.46 -18.73 -10.85
N VAL A 29 0.33 -18.68 -9.76
CA VAL A 29 0.03 -17.85 -8.57
C VAL A 29 0.08 -16.38 -8.93
N LEU A 30 1.14 -15.96 -9.62
CA LEU A 30 1.30 -14.59 -10.09
C LEU A 30 0.13 -14.18 -11.00
N GLY A 31 -0.23 -15.03 -11.98
CA GLY A 31 -1.33 -14.77 -12.90
C GLY A 31 -2.68 -14.69 -12.19
N HIS A 32 -2.94 -15.55 -11.21
CA HIS A 32 -4.14 -15.46 -10.39
C HIS A 32 -4.19 -14.17 -9.57
N TYR A 33 -3.14 -13.87 -8.80
CA TYR A 33 -3.10 -12.71 -7.89
C TYR A 33 -3.13 -11.38 -8.66
N ALA A 34 -2.28 -11.21 -9.68
CA ALA A 34 -2.29 -10.01 -10.50
C ALA A 34 -3.61 -9.87 -11.30
N GLY A 35 -4.16 -10.99 -11.78
CA GLY A 35 -5.44 -11.00 -12.48
C GLY A 35 -6.60 -10.57 -11.58
N ALA A 36 -6.67 -11.10 -10.36
CA ALA A 36 -7.70 -10.75 -9.39
C ALA A 36 -7.60 -9.29 -8.91
N MET A 37 -6.38 -8.75 -8.78
CA MET A 37 -6.17 -7.33 -8.45
C MET A 37 -6.72 -6.38 -9.51
N ILE A 38 -6.62 -6.74 -10.78
CA ILE A 38 -6.96 -5.85 -11.92
C ILE A 38 -8.41 -6.07 -12.38
N ALA A 39 -8.97 -7.26 -12.14
CA ALA A 39 -10.30 -7.65 -12.58
C ALA A 39 -11.45 -6.65 -12.26
N PRO A 40 -11.47 -5.94 -11.11
CA PRO A 40 -12.55 -5.01 -10.80
C PRO A 40 -12.57 -3.74 -11.66
N TYR A 41 -11.51 -3.44 -12.41
CA TYR A 41 -11.32 -2.15 -13.06
C TYR A 41 -11.49 -2.24 -14.58
N ASP A 42 -12.21 -1.27 -15.17
CA ASP A 42 -12.19 -1.02 -16.61
C ASP A 42 -11.20 0.10 -16.95
N PHE A 43 -10.20 -0.23 -17.77
CA PHE A 43 -9.18 0.71 -18.24
C PHE A 43 -9.45 1.22 -19.67
N SER A 44 -10.63 0.93 -20.21
CA SER A 44 -11.09 1.49 -21.49
C SER A 44 -11.49 2.96 -21.33
N GLY A 45 -11.36 3.75 -22.40
CA GLY A 45 -11.82 5.16 -22.40
C GLY A 45 -11.06 6.14 -21.50
N ILE A 46 -10.07 5.70 -20.70
CA ILE A 46 -9.32 6.59 -19.81
C ILE A 46 -8.49 7.60 -20.61
N ARG A 47 -8.77 8.89 -20.40
CA ARG A 47 -7.96 10.01 -20.87
C ARG A 47 -7.22 10.62 -19.70
N LEU A 48 -5.90 10.48 -19.68
CA LEU A 48 -5.06 11.15 -18.71
C LEU A 48 -5.16 12.67 -18.91
N THR A 49 -5.54 13.38 -17.84
CA THR A 49 -5.62 14.84 -17.81
C THR A 49 -4.70 15.31 -16.71
N THR A 50 -3.68 16.08 -17.07
CA THR A 50 -2.70 16.60 -16.11
C THR A 50 -3.32 17.75 -15.30
N PRO A 51 -2.84 17.98 -14.07
CA PRO A 51 -3.16 19.22 -13.37
C PRO A 51 -2.72 20.43 -14.21
N ASN A 52 -3.49 21.52 -14.13
CA ASN A 52 -3.16 22.81 -14.74
C ASN A 52 -2.39 23.74 -13.77
N GLN A 53 -2.43 23.44 -12.48
CA GLN A 53 -1.70 24.11 -11.41
C GLN A 53 -1.13 23.06 -10.46
N GLY A 54 0.14 23.21 -10.10
CA GLY A 54 0.77 22.48 -9.01
C GLY A 54 1.01 23.42 -7.84
N PHE A 55 1.40 22.85 -6.70
CA PHE A 55 1.76 23.58 -5.50
C PHE A 55 3.06 23.01 -4.90
N SER A 56 3.61 23.65 -3.87
CA SER A 56 4.77 23.14 -3.13
C SER A 56 4.65 23.53 -1.65
N GLY A 57 5.02 22.62 -0.75
CA GLY A 57 4.88 22.82 0.69
C GLY A 57 3.41 22.87 1.12
N GLU A 58 2.96 24.06 1.51
CA GLU A 58 1.58 24.32 1.91
C GLU A 58 1.00 25.46 1.08
N GLU A 59 -0.22 25.27 0.56
CA GLU A 59 -0.97 26.30 -0.17
C GLU A 59 -2.42 26.31 0.31
N THR A 60 -3.00 27.49 0.52
CA THR A 60 -4.43 27.63 0.78
C THR A 60 -5.11 28.16 -0.48
N ILE A 61 -6.15 27.47 -0.92
CA ILE A 61 -7.02 27.93 -2.01
C ILE A 61 -8.45 28.08 -1.50
N SER A 62 -9.16 29.10 -1.97
CA SER A 62 -10.58 29.27 -1.67
C SER A 62 -11.42 28.82 -2.85
N VAL A 63 -12.31 27.85 -2.63
CA VAL A 63 -13.24 27.34 -3.65
C VAL A 63 -14.67 27.61 -3.17
N ASN A 64 -15.42 28.44 -3.89
CA ASN A 64 -16.78 28.83 -3.53
C ASN A 64 -16.93 29.37 -2.08
N GLY A 65 -15.90 30.06 -1.58
CA GLY A 65 -15.88 30.61 -0.22
C GLY A 65 -15.46 29.64 0.88
N MET A 66 -15.04 28.42 0.53
CA MET A 66 -14.45 27.44 1.45
C MET A 66 -12.94 27.41 1.27
N ASP A 67 -12.20 27.52 2.37
CA ASP A 67 -10.74 27.42 2.35
C ASP A 67 -10.31 25.95 2.41
N LEU A 68 -9.47 25.57 1.45
CA LEU A 68 -8.82 24.27 1.36
C LEU A 68 -7.33 24.49 1.58
N VAL A 69 -6.80 23.88 2.64
CA VAL A 69 -5.37 23.89 2.96
C VAL A 69 -4.74 22.63 2.39
N LEU A 70 -3.96 22.77 1.32
CA LEU A 70 -3.21 21.72 0.66
C LEU A 70 -1.84 21.60 1.31
N GLN A 71 -1.45 20.40 1.71
CA GLN A 71 -0.14 20.14 2.29
C GLN A 71 0.53 18.94 1.63
N GLU A 72 1.79 19.10 1.24
CA GLU A 72 2.63 17.97 0.84
C GLU A 72 2.96 17.11 2.06
N VAL A 73 2.73 15.80 1.95
CA VAL A 73 3.14 14.83 2.97
C VAL A 73 4.47 14.15 2.64
N GLY A 74 5.06 14.48 1.49
CA GLY A 74 6.30 13.91 0.96
C GLY A 74 6.03 12.65 0.14
N PRO A 75 7.07 11.96 -0.36
CA PRO A 75 6.87 10.67 -1.02
C PRO A 75 6.36 9.67 0.02
N ALA A 76 5.06 9.38 -0.03
CA ALA A 76 4.44 8.24 0.63
C ALA A 76 4.04 7.25 -0.48
N HIS A 77 2.77 7.19 -0.88
CA HIS A 77 2.27 6.42 -2.01
C HIS A 77 2.82 6.80 -3.39
N THR A 78 3.02 8.09 -3.62
CA THR A 78 3.57 8.65 -4.85
C THR A 78 4.55 9.77 -4.53
N PRO A 79 5.42 10.19 -5.48
CA PRO A 79 6.33 11.30 -5.21
C PRO A 79 5.67 12.64 -4.88
N GLY A 80 4.37 12.81 -5.16
CA GLY A 80 3.64 14.07 -5.00
C GLY A 80 2.40 13.92 -4.13
N ASP A 81 2.47 13.11 -3.07
CA ASP A 81 1.32 12.94 -2.19
C ASP A 81 0.99 14.22 -1.42
N ALA A 82 -0.31 14.48 -1.34
CA ALA A 82 -0.88 15.65 -0.74
C ALA A 82 -2.09 15.27 0.11
N ILE A 83 -2.30 16.05 1.18
CA ILE A 83 -3.53 16.03 1.96
C ILE A 83 -4.24 17.37 1.82
N VAL A 84 -5.57 17.37 1.97
CA VAL A 84 -6.40 18.57 1.87
C VAL A 84 -7.25 18.71 3.13
N TYR A 85 -6.98 19.74 3.92
CA TYR A 85 -7.71 20.05 5.14
C TYR A 85 -8.71 21.18 4.90
N LEU A 86 -9.94 21.03 5.41
CA LEU A 86 -11.01 22.02 5.36
C LEU A 86 -11.27 22.52 6.78
N PRO A 87 -10.67 23.65 7.21
CA PRO A 87 -10.75 24.10 8.60
C PRO A 87 -12.18 24.42 9.07
N SER A 88 -13.03 24.94 8.20
CA SER A 88 -14.41 25.30 8.57
C SER A 88 -15.28 24.07 8.88
N GLU A 89 -14.99 22.94 8.23
CA GLU A 89 -15.72 21.69 8.40
C GLU A 89 -15.01 20.72 9.35
N ASN A 90 -13.77 21.03 9.73
CA ASN A 90 -12.86 20.15 10.45
C ASN A 90 -12.70 18.76 9.80
N VAL A 91 -12.58 18.73 8.46
CA VAL A 91 -12.46 17.51 7.65
C VAL A 91 -11.11 17.45 6.95
N LEU A 92 -10.47 16.29 6.99
CA LEU A 92 -9.24 16.00 6.27
C LEU A 92 -9.46 14.97 5.16
N TYR A 93 -9.07 15.30 3.94
CA TYR A 93 -8.89 14.33 2.85
C TYR A 93 -7.44 13.89 2.81
N ALA A 94 -7.18 12.67 3.28
CA ALA A 94 -5.83 12.15 3.47
C ALA A 94 -5.25 11.45 2.23
N GLY A 95 -6.09 11.05 1.27
CA GLY A 95 -5.65 10.22 0.15
C GLY A 95 -5.05 8.90 0.62
N ASP A 96 -4.18 8.31 -0.19
CA ASP A 96 -3.41 7.13 0.19
C ASP A 96 -2.04 7.56 0.75
N ILE A 97 -1.82 7.37 2.04
CA ILE A 97 -0.52 7.61 2.68
C ILE A 97 0.18 6.26 2.85
N GLY A 98 1.16 5.97 1.98
CA GLY A 98 2.11 4.85 2.14
C GLY A 98 2.75 4.33 0.84
N PRO A 99 4.06 4.00 0.82
CA PRO A 99 4.64 3.01 1.73
C PRO A 99 5.86 3.46 2.55
N VAL A 100 5.86 3.00 3.81
CA VAL A 100 6.98 2.76 4.76
C VAL A 100 7.92 3.94 5.03
N ALA A 101 8.66 4.41 4.03
CA ALA A 101 9.51 5.58 4.21
C ALA A 101 8.62 6.78 4.50
N ASN A 102 8.83 7.44 5.63
CA ASN A 102 8.04 8.59 6.10
C ASN A 102 6.58 8.32 6.46
N ILE A 103 6.10 7.07 6.52
CA ILE A 103 4.69 6.82 6.88
C ILE A 103 4.36 7.36 8.29
N MET A 104 5.25 7.16 9.25
CA MET A 104 5.08 7.68 10.61
C MET A 104 5.05 9.22 10.63
N ALA A 105 5.84 9.87 9.77
CA ALA A 105 5.81 11.33 9.63
C ALA A 105 4.50 11.80 8.98
N GLY A 106 3.99 11.09 7.97
CA GLY A 106 2.70 11.34 7.35
C GLY A 106 1.53 11.17 8.32
N LEU A 107 1.50 10.08 9.08
CA LEU A 107 0.49 9.84 10.13
C LEU A 107 0.58 10.91 11.24
N GLY A 108 1.80 11.35 11.60
CA GLY A 108 2.01 12.45 12.53
C GLY A 108 1.40 13.77 12.04
N LYS A 109 1.56 14.11 10.75
CA LYS A 109 0.91 15.29 10.14
C LYS A 109 -0.61 15.19 10.20
N VAL A 110 -1.16 14.02 9.87
CA VAL A 110 -2.60 13.76 9.95
C VAL A 110 -3.12 13.99 11.38
N LEU A 111 -2.45 13.43 12.39
CA LEU A 111 -2.84 13.58 13.79
C LEU A 111 -2.73 15.03 14.28
N ALA A 112 -1.75 15.78 13.79
CA ALA A 112 -1.51 17.18 14.18
C ALA A 112 -2.61 18.14 13.69
N LEU A 113 -3.36 17.79 12.65
CA LEU A 113 -4.47 18.60 12.13
C LEU A 113 -5.72 18.54 13.00
N ASP A 114 -5.84 17.56 13.90
CA ASP A 114 -6.97 17.42 14.82
C ASP A 114 -8.36 17.40 14.13
N ALA A 115 -8.43 16.79 12.94
CA ALA A 115 -9.66 16.68 12.17
C ALA A 115 -10.68 15.74 12.85
N ASP A 116 -11.95 16.13 12.85
CA ASP A 116 -13.07 15.31 13.34
C ASP A 116 -13.31 14.11 12.43
N TYR A 117 -13.15 14.31 11.12
CA TYR A 117 -13.34 13.29 10.09
C TYR A 117 -12.16 13.24 9.14
N ILE A 118 -11.72 12.02 8.83
CA ILE A 118 -10.62 11.75 7.93
C ILE A 118 -11.15 10.88 6.78
N VAL A 119 -11.11 11.41 5.56
CA VAL A 119 -11.48 10.70 4.34
C VAL A 119 -10.22 10.08 3.73
N PRO A 120 -10.02 8.75 3.85
CA PRO A 120 -8.87 8.09 3.23
C PRO A 120 -9.07 7.98 1.71
N GLY A 121 -8.00 7.65 0.99
CA GLY A 121 -8.07 7.31 -0.44
C GLY A 121 -8.96 6.07 -0.70
N HIS A 122 -8.93 5.13 0.24
CA HIS A 122 -9.76 3.92 0.23
C HIS A 122 -10.24 3.53 1.62
N GLY A 123 -11.45 2.98 1.70
CA GLY A 123 -12.05 2.48 2.94
C GLY A 123 -13.11 3.40 3.53
N PRO A 124 -13.60 3.10 4.75
CA PRO A 124 -14.58 3.93 5.44
C PRO A 124 -13.97 5.26 5.89
N ILE A 125 -14.83 6.23 6.21
CA ILE A 125 -14.41 7.44 6.92
C ILE A 125 -13.75 7.03 8.23
N ALA A 126 -12.59 7.61 8.50
CA ALA A 126 -11.73 7.35 9.63
C ALA A 126 -11.77 8.51 10.63
N THR A 127 -11.26 8.23 11.83
CA THR A 127 -11.10 9.15 12.94
C THR A 127 -9.66 9.13 13.45
N ARG A 128 -9.32 10.00 14.41
CA ARG A 128 -8.05 9.93 15.15
C ARG A 128 -7.70 8.52 15.63
N VAL A 129 -8.67 7.79 16.18
CA VAL A 129 -8.47 6.44 16.74
C VAL A 129 -7.97 5.46 15.68
N ASP A 130 -8.49 5.56 14.46
CA ASP A 130 -8.07 4.70 13.34
C ASP A 130 -6.64 5.01 12.89
N VAL A 131 -6.24 6.29 12.94
CA VAL A 131 -4.88 6.72 12.63
C VAL A 131 -3.90 6.27 13.72
N GLU A 132 -4.28 6.37 15.00
CA GLU A 132 -3.49 5.85 16.13
C GLU A 132 -3.34 4.31 16.05
N LEU A 133 -4.36 3.61 15.54
CA LEU A 133 -4.28 2.18 15.30
C LEU A 133 -3.29 1.85 14.16
N GLN A 134 -3.22 2.68 13.11
CA GLN A 134 -2.18 2.55 12.08
C GLN A 134 -0.78 2.83 12.64
N VAL A 135 -0.61 3.85 13.50
CA VAL A 135 0.67 4.11 14.19
C VAL A 135 1.10 2.87 14.99
N SER A 136 0.18 2.31 15.77
CA SER A 136 0.42 1.09 16.56
C SER A 136 0.81 -0.11 15.68
N TYR A 137 0.18 -0.26 14.52
CA TYR A 137 0.55 -1.29 13.54
C TYR A 137 1.98 -1.11 13.05
N TRP A 138 2.37 0.11 12.67
CA TRP A 138 3.71 0.41 12.17
C TRP A 138 4.79 0.21 13.22
N ASP A 139 4.57 0.63 14.46
CA ASP A 139 5.50 0.37 15.55
C ASP A 139 5.69 -1.14 15.77
N THR A 140 4.57 -1.88 15.83
CA THR A 140 4.58 -3.35 16.01
C THR A 140 5.37 -4.04 14.91
N ILE A 141 5.06 -3.78 13.63
CA ILE A 141 5.72 -4.50 12.53
C ILE A 141 7.18 -4.10 12.38
N GLN A 142 7.55 -2.85 12.68
CA GLN A 142 8.95 -2.41 12.65
C GLN A 142 9.78 -3.18 13.67
N GLU A 143 9.31 -3.26 14.92
CA GLU A 143 9.99 -4.01 15.98
C GLU A 143 10.12 -5.50 15.62
N GLU A 144 9.00 -6.13 15.26
CA GLU A 144 8.94 -7.57 14.97
C GLU A 144 9.77 -7.96 13.73
N LEU A 145 9.76 -7.13 12.68
CA LEU A 145 10.55 -7.37 11.47
C LEU A 145 12.03 -7.05 11.70
N HIS A 146 12.36 -6.04 12.49
CA HIS A 146 13.76 -5.75 12.83
C HIS A 146 14.38 -6.87 13.65
N TRP A 147 13.63 -7.43 14.62
CA TRP A 147 14.09 -8.61 15.36
C TRP A 147 14.39 -9.79 14.42
N ARG A 148 13.49 -10.11 13.47
CA ARG A 148 13.69 -11.18 12.47
C ARG A 148 14.84 -10.89 11.52
N CYS A 149 15.02 -9.62 11.15
CA CYS A 149 16.13 -9.15 10.34
C CYS A 149 17.47 -9.46 11.02
N ARG A 150 17.59 -9.16 12.32
CA ARG A 150 18.78 -9.47 13.13
C ARG A 150 19.07 -10.98 13.26
N GLN A 151 18.07 -11.83 13.07
CA GLN A 151 18.23 -13.29 12.98
C GLN A 151 18.63 -13.78 11.58
N GLY A 152 18.90 -12.87 10.63
CA GLY A 152 19.29 -13.20 9.26
C GLY A 152 18.13 -13.69 8.38
N MET A 153 16.88 -13.49 8.80
CA MET A 153 15.73 -13.86 7.96
C MET A 153 15.61 -12.90 6.77
N SER A 154 15.40 -13.45 5.57
CA SER A 154 15.05 -12.64 4.39
C SER A 154 13.69 -11.95 4.58
N PRO A 155 13.38 -10.86 3.85
CA PRO A 155 12.10 -10.16 3.97
C PRO A 155 10.88 -11.08 3.82
N LEU A 156 10.94 -12.02 2.86
CA LEU A 156 9.87 -12.99 2.67
C LEU A 156 9.71 -13.92 3.87
N ARG A 157 10.82 -14.45 4.38
CA ARG A 157 10.78 -15.33 5.55
C ARG A 157 10.29 -14.59 6.78
N ALA A 158 10.76 -13.35 6.99
CA ALA A 158 10.37 -12.54 8.13
C ALA A 158 8.88 -12.16 8.08
N ALA A 159 8.38 -11.69 6.93
CA ALA A 159 6.97 -11.38 6.76
C ALA A 159 6.08 -12.62 6.93
N THR A 160 6.50 -13.76 6.39
CA THR A 160 5.76 -15.03 6.54
C THR A 160 5.74 -15.48 8.01
N ASP A 161 6.89 -15.46 8.68
CA ASP A 161 7.00 -15.85 10.09
C ASP A 161 6.16 -14.96 11.00
N LEU A 162 6.26 -13.63 10.84
CA LEU A 162 5.46 -12.67 11.60
C LEU A 162 3.98 -12.88 11.34
N LEU A 163 3.56 -12.93 10.07
CA LEU A 163 2.15 -13.04 9.71
C LEU A 163 1.50 -14.33 10.24
N LEU A 164 2.27 -15.43 10.29
CA LEU A 164 1.79 -16.71 10.80
C LEU A 164 1.92 -16.85 12.33
N SER A 165 2.64 -15.94 12.99
CA SER A 165 2.89 -16.01 14.43
C SER A 165 1.60 -15.91 15.26
N PRO A 166 1.52 -16.58 16.42
CA PRO A 166 0.38 -16.45 17.33
C PRO A 166 0.14 -15.00 17.78
N ALA A 167 1.22 -14.25 18.04
CA ALA A 167 1.14 -12.85 18.47
C ALA A 167 0.41 -11.99 17.43
N PHE A 168 0.86 -12.04 16.16
CA PHE A 168 0.22 -11.29 15.09
C PHE A 168 -1.23 -11.75 14.86
N ARG A 169 -1.49 -13.06 14.84
CA ARG A 169 -2.85 -13.62 14.65
C ARG A 169 -3.82 -13.25 15.76
N SER A 170 -3.33 -12.99 16.97
CA SER A 170 -4.15 -12.52 18.10
C SER A 170 -4.31 -10.99 18.15
N SER A 171 -3.56 -10.25 17.33
CA SER A 171 -3.63 -8.79 17.28
C SER A 171 -4.90 -8.28 16.58
N PRO A 172 -5.30 -7.01 16.82
CA PRO A 172 -6.36 -6.37 16.05
C PRO A 172 -6.12 -6.36 14.53
N PHE A 173 -4.85 -6.37 14.11
CA PHE A 173 -4.44 -6.28 12.70
C PHE A 173 -4.67 -7.57 11.92
N ALA A 174 -4.89 -8.70 12.59
CA ALA A 174 -5.12 -9.99 11.94
C ALA A 174 -6.38 -10.02 11.05
N LYS A 175 -7.32 -9.11 11.29
CA LYS A 175 -8.58 -8.99 10.55
C LYS A 175 -8.50 -7.99 9.38
N TRP A 176 -7.36 -7.33 9.19
CA TRP A 176 -7.21 -6.35 8.13
C TRP A 176 -7.05 -7.03 6.77
N ASP A 177 -7.53 -6.34 5.74
CA ASP A 177 -7.45 -6.79 4.36
C ASP A 177 -6.00 -6.89 3.86
N SER A 178 -5.79 -7.81 2.93
CA SER A 178 -4.54 -8.02 2.20
C SER A 178 -3.31 -8.18 3.12
N PRO A 179 -3.35 -9.05 4.14
CA PRO A 179 -2.26 -9.21 5.10
C PRO A 179 -0.92 -9.62 4.45
N GLU A 180 -0.95 -10.23 3.26
CA GLU A 180 0.22 -10.53 2.44
C GLU A 180 1.00 -9.28 2.01
N ARG A 181 0.41 -8.09 2.09
CA ARG A 181 1.10 -6.81 1.86
C ARG A 181 2.17 -6.52 2.92
N LEU A 182 2.18 -7.23 4.05
CA LEU A 182 3.30 -7.19 5.00
C LEU A 182 4.65 -7.49 4.33
N LEU A 183 4.67 -8.32 3.28
CA LEU A 183 5.89 -8.55 2.50
C LEU A 183 6.47 -7.26 1.90
N ARG A 184 5.63 -6.37 1.37
CA ARG A 184 6.07 -5.09 0.81
C ARG A 184 6.65 -4.20 1.91
N ASN A 185 6.01 -4.19 3.06
CA ASN A 185 6.48 -3.44 4.23
C ASN A 185 7.84 -3.96 4.69
N ALA A 186 8.01 -5.27 4.81
CA ALA A 186 9.29 -5.89 5.13
C ALA A 186 10.38 -5.56 4.09
N GLN A 187 10.07 -5.63 2.79
CA GLN A 187 11.03 -5.30 1.73
C GLN A 187 11.51 -3.84 1.80
N ALA A 188 10.63 -2.90 2.13
CA ALA A 188 10.98 -1.50 2.27
C ALA A 188 11.78 -1.21 3.55
N LEU A 189 11.32 -1.71 4.70
CA LEU A 189 12.01 -1.56 5.98
C LEU A 189 13.43 -2.15 5.93
N TYR A 190 13.59 -3.32 5.30
CA TYR A 190 14.91 -3.92 5.13
C TYR A 190 15.83 -3.05 4.28
N GLN A 191 15.31 -2.40 3.23
CA GLN A 191 16.10 -1.47 2.42
C GLN A 191 16.52 -0.24 3.22
N GLU A 192 15.62 0.31 4.05
CA GLU A 192 15.92 1.41 4.97
C GLU A 192 17.00 1.03 5.99
N TRP A 193 16.97 -0.21 6.48
CA TRP A 193 18.00 -0.77 7.37
C TRP A 193 19.28 -1.19 6.63
N GLY A 194 19.43 -0.85 5.34
CA GLY A 194 20.65 -1.05 4.56
C GLY A 194 20.78 -2.41 3.87
N HIS A 195 19.76 -3.26 3.92
CA HIS A 195 19.77 -4.52 3.17
C HIS A 195 19.49 -4.29 1.70
N ARG A 196 20.40 -4.76 0.85
CA ARG A 196 20.24 -4.65 -0.59
C ARG A 196 19.31 -5.74 -1.12
N PRO A 197 18.31 -5.39 -1.94
CA PRO A 197 17.51 -6.40 -2.63
C PRO A 197 18.39 -7.18 -3.61
N LEU A 198 17.89 -8.35 -4.05
CA LEU A 198 18.53 -9.11 -5.11
C LEU A 198 18.73 -8.22 -6.35
N PRO A 199 19.86 -8.35 -7.06
CA PRO A 199 20.17 -7.55 -8.25
C PRO A 199 19.35 -8.07 -9.46
N LEU A 200 18.03 -7.94 -9.38
CA LEU A 200 17.12 -8.23 -10.47
C LEU A 200 16.82 -6.95 -11.24
N PRO A 201 16.61 -7.03 -12.58
CA PRO A 201 15.98 -5.95 -13.33
C PRO A 201 14.68 -5.52 -12.66
N GLU A 202 14.42 -4.21 -12.59
CA GLU A 202 13.32 -3.62 -11.81
C GLU A 202 11.96 -4.30 -12.07
N ASN A 203 11.62 -4.53 -13.34
CA ASN A 203 10.36 -5.18 -13.70
C ASN A 203 10.28 -6.64 -13.23
N LEU A 204 11.39 -7.38 -13.27
CA LEU A 204 11.45 -8.75 -12.76
C LEU A 204 11.35 -8.77 -11.23
N ALA A 205 11.96 -7.80 -10.54
CA ALA A 205 11.80 -7.64 -9.10
C ALA A 205 10.33 -7.39 -8.72
N LYS A 206 9.64 -6.49 -9.42
CA LYS A 206 8.20 -6.21 -9.22
C LYS A 206 7.34 -7.46 -9.42
N LEU A 207 7.53 -8.19 -10.52
CA LEU A 207 6.79 -9.42 -10.80
C LEU A 207 7.08 -10.51 -9.76
N ASN A 208 8.34 -10.65 -9.33
CA ASN A 208 8.70 -11.60 -8.29
C ASN A 208 8.06 -11.24 -6.93
N THR A 209 8.01 -9.97 -6.57
CA THR A 209 7.29 -9.53 -5.36
C THR A 209 5.79 -9.86 -5.45
N LEU A 210 5.12 -9.56 -6.57
CA LEU A 210 3.71 -9.92 -6.75
C LEU A 210 3.48 -11.45 -6.65
N ARG A 211 4.40 -12.23 -7.23
CA ARG A 211 4.37 -13.69 -7.12
C ARG A 211 4.48 -14.16 -5.67
N GLN A 212 5.41 -13.59 -4.91
CA GLN A 212 5.61 -13.91 -3.49
C GLN A 212 4.42 -13.48 -2.63
N GLN A 213 3.82 -12.32 -2.89
CA GLN A 213 2.58 -11.89 -2.23
C GLN A 213 1.44 -12.86 -2.53
N GLY A 214 1.25 -13.26 -3.79
CA GLY A 214 0.24 -14.24 -4.15
C GLY A 214 0.44 -15.59 -3.46
N ILE A 215 1.70 -16.05 -3.28
CA ILE A 215 1.97 -17.29 -2.51
C ILE A 215 1.55 -17.11 -1.05
N LEU A 216 1.90 -15.97 -0.44
CA LEU A 216 1.55 -15.68 0.94
C LEU A 216 0.03 -15.48 1.12
N ALA A 217 -0.67 -14.93 0.13
CA ALA A 217 -2.12 -14.79 0.12
C ALA A 217 -2.80 -16.17 0.19
N LEU A 218 -2.33 -17.16 -0.58
CA LEU A 218 -2.87 -18.53 -0.56
C LEU A 218 -2.63 -19.26 0.77
N MET A 219 -1.66 -18.83 1.57
CA MET A 219 -1.45 -19.34 2.93
C MET A 219 -2.48 -18.80 3.94
N GLN A 220 -3.27 -17.80 3.54
CA GLN A 220 -4.28 -17.14 4.36
C GLN A 220 -5.66 -17.21 3.69
N PRO A 221 -6.25 -18.41 3.53
CA PRO A 221 -7.47 -18.61 2.73
C PRO A 221 -8.71 -17.88 3.28
N ASP A 222 -8.68 -17.45 4.54
CA ASP A 222 -9.79 -16.75 5.20
C ASP A 222 -9.63 -15.23 5.19
N ALA A 223 -8.51 -14.72 4.69
CA ALA A 223 -8.28 -13.29 4.55
C ALA A 223 -9.04 -12.70 3.34
N THR A 224 -9.13 -11.38 3.35
CA THR A 224 -9.87 -10.56 2.38
C THR A 224 -8.90 -9.72 1.55
N PRO A 225 -9.21 -9.43 0.27
CA PRO A 225 -10.40 -9.85 -0.46
C PRO A 225 -10.29 -11.30 -0.95
N ARG A 226 -11.33 -12.12 -0.71
CA ARG A 226 -11.30 -13.59 -0.95
C ARG A 226 -10.83 -14.01 -2.36
N CYS A 227 -11.05 -13.18 -3.38
CA CYS A 227 -10.62 -13.44 -4.75
C CYS A 227 -9.09 -13.52 -4.94
N MET A 228 -8.31 -12.99 -3.98
CA MET A 228 -6.84 -13.04 -3.97
C MET A 228 -6.29 -14.24 -3.20
N HIS A 229 -7.08 -14.79 -2.27
CA HIS A 229 -6.67 -15.81 -1.30
C HIS A 229 -7.18 -17.21 -1.64
N ARG A 230 -8.11 -17.33 -2.58
CA ARG A 230 -8.72 -18.60 -3.02
C ARG A 230 -8.69 -18.68 -4.53
N ARG A 231 -8.23 -19.84 -5.04
CA ARG A 231 -8.06 -20.10 -6.47
C ARG A 231 -9.30 -20.63 -7.14
#